data_AF-A0A3D5SQC8-F1
#
_entry.id   AF-A0A3D5SQC8-F1
#
_cell.length_a   1.000
_cell.length_b   1.000
_cell.length_c   1.000
_cell.angle_alpha   90.00
_cell.angle_beta   90.00
_cell.angle_gamma   90.00
#
_symmetry.space_group_name_H-M   'P 1'
#
loop_
_entity.id
_entity.type
_entity.pdbx_description
1 polymer ?
#
loop_
_entity_poly.entity_id
_entity_poly.type
_entity_poly.pdbx_seq_one_letter_code
_entity_poly.pdbx_strand_id
1 'polypeptide(L)'
;MRVKFCLGSAFFLAAVSLIAPAAKSQSFETTTPVRLRAKPSARAEAIRVLRKRESVSQINSDSVSHGFIWVDAGGDTGWVASRHLRRVTEAPSELAASAIVAPPSAQLATCPIVGTAQPGSTDALSNTLKRRIPPPGPTKTLTFADFATLQQDVEQVFGIDARQHKLNLNTSQRLRLRSLQIPSGTIGEGDRVRLAGYIVNPTPHANTGESVNCGLHGPENNDFHITVADHSNDTGFQGVVVEMIPQGRPDGWNLQSLHQLENNHTLVLVVGQLFYDEKHLVNDDPSIPRSGQPQRFSLFEIHPITAFMICQTGNQCDANDPSGWTPLPL
;
A
#
# COMPACT_ATOMS: atom_id res chain seq x y z
N MET A 1 26.95 -63.26 30.09
CA MET A 1 26.85 -61.83 29.73
C MET A 1 26.55 -61.76 28.23
N ARG A 2 25.28 -61.60 27.84
CA ARG A 2 24.85 -61.51 26.43
C ARG A 2 24.15 -60.17 26.24
N VAL A 3 24.77 -59.27 25.49
CA VAL A 3 24.20 -57.97 25.11
C VAL A 3 23.38 -58.19 23.84
N LYS A 4 22.07 -57.94 23.92
CA LYS A 4 21.16 -57.89 22.77
C LYS A 4 21.18 -56.47 22.19
N PHE A 5 21.63 -56.32 20.94
CA PHE A 5 21.38 -55.13 20.13
C PHE A 5 19.94 -55.16 19.61
N CYS A 6 19.17 -54.09 19.87
CA CYS A 6 17.89 -53.82 19.19
C CYS A 6 18.15 -52.83 18.05
N LEU A 7 17.87 -53.23 16.81
CA LEU A 7 17.71 -52.31 15.68
C LEU A 7 16.31 -51.70 15.75
N GLY A 8 16.22 -50.38 15.88
CA GLY A 8 14.98 -49.63 15.69
C GLY A 8 14.84 -49.19 14.24
N SER A 9 13.83 -49.70 13.54
CA SER A 9 13.39 -49.19 12.23
C SER A 9 12.58 -47.90 12.43
N ALA A 10 13.04 -46.80 11.85
CA ALA A 10 12.28 -45.56 11.76
C ALA A 10 11.31 -45.62 10.56
N PHE A 11 10.01 -45.63 10.83
CA PHE A 11 8.96 -45.42 9.85
C PHE A 11 8.80 -43.91 9.61
N PHE A 12 9.11 -43.43 8.40
CA PHE A 12 8.75 -42.09 7.95
C PHE A 12 7.26 -42.09 7.56
N LEU A 13 6.42 -41.47 8.39
CA LEU A 13 5.05 -41.11 8.01
C LEU A 13 5.10 -39.79 7.22
N ALA A 14 4.89 -39.89 5.91
CA ALA A 14 4.63 -38.72 5.06
C ALA A 14 3.25 -38.15 5.42
N ALA A 15 3.22 -36.99 6.09
CA ALA A 15 2.00 -36.24 6.31
C ALA A 15 1.59 -35.55 5.00
N VAL A 16 0.62 -36.14 4.30
CA VAL A 16 -0.09 -35.47 3.20
C VAL A 16 -0.97 -34.39 3.82
N SER A 17 -0.52 -33.14 3.75
CA SER A 17 -1.32 -31.98 4.15
C SER A 17 -2.40 -31.74 3.09
N LEU A 18 -3.65 -32.08 3.44
CA LEU A 18 -4.83 -31.69 2.67
C LEU A 18 -4.99 -30.17 2.78
N ILE A 19 -4.57 -29.45 1.73
CA ILE A 19 -4.83 -28.02 1.58
C ILE A 19 -6.34 -27.86 1.35
N ALA A 20 -7.07 -27.42 2.37
CA ALA A 20 -8.45 -26.99 2.20
C ALA A 20 -8.48 -25.75 1.29
N PRO A 21 -9.37 -25.70 0.27
CA PRO A 21 -9.48 -24.53 -0.59
C PRO A 21 -9.90 -23.31 0.23
N ALA A 22 -9.22 -22.18 0.02
CA ALA A 22 -9.59 -20.90 0.61
C ALA A 22 -11.05 -20.57 0.27
N ALA A 23 -11.89 -20.44 1.29
CA ALA A 23 -13.29 -20.10 1.12
C ALA A 23 -13.42 -18.71 0.46
N LYS A 24 -14.09 -18.64 -0.69
CA LYS A 24 -14.37 -17.37 -1.39
C LYS A 24 -15.20 -16.46 -0.49
N SER A 25 -14.71 -15.25 -0.21
CA SER A 25 -15.48 -14.18 0.43
C SER A 25 -16.67 -13.83 -0.48
N GLN A 26 -17.89 -13.85 0.06
CA GLN A 26 -19.12 -13.58 -0.69
C GLN A 26 -19.53 -12.12 -0.52
N SER A 27 -19.70 -11.41 -1.64
CA SER A 27 -20.17 -10.02 -1.63
C SER A 27 -21.70 -9.93 -1.59
N PHE A 28 -22.19 -8.91 -0.87
CA PHE A 28 -23.61 -8.58 -0.72
C PHE A 28 -23.85 -7.07 -0.87
N GLU A 29 -25.09 -6.70 -1.18
CA GLU A 29 -25.59 -5.34 -1.05
C GLU A 29 -26.77 -5.30 -0.08
N THR A 30 -26.88 -4.24 0.72
CA THR A 30 -28.05 -4.02 1.57
C THR A 30 -29.29 -3.66 0.75
N THR A 31 -30.45 -4.26 1.05
CA THR A 31 -31.70 -4.00 0.33
C THR A 31 -32.52 -2.84 0.93
N THR A 32 -32.16 -2.43 2.14
CA THR A 32 -32.79 -1.37 2.94
C THR A 32 -31.77 -0.81 3.94
N PRO A 33 -31.96 0.38 4.55
CA PRO A 33 -31.10 0.79 5.65
C PRO A 33 -31.15 -0.24 6.79
N VAL A 34 -29.99 -0.74 7.22
CA VAL A 34 -29.89 -1.86 8.17
C VAL A 34 -28.78 -1.62 9.18
N ARG A 35 -28.98 -2.06 10.43
CA ARG A 35 -28.00 -1.87 11.51
C ARG A 35 -26.88 -2.91 11.41
N LEU A 36 -25.64 -2.42 11.45
CA LEU A 36 -24.43 -3.19 11.72
C LEU A 36 -24.30 -3.36 13.25
N ARG A 37 -24.13 -4.59 13.75
CA ARG A 37 -24.21 -4.89 15.20
C ARG A 37 -22.99 -5.62 15.73
N ALA A 38 -22.71 -5.43 17.01
CA ALA A 38 -21.59 -6.10 17.68
C ALA A 38 -21.80 -7.61 17.88
N LYS A 39 -23.06 -8.09 17.90
CA LYS A 39 -23.43 -9.52 18.09
C LYS A 39 -24.52 -9.94 17.10
N PRO A 40 -24.67 -11.24 16.77
CA PRO A 40 -25.68 -11.75 15.82
C PRO A 40 -27.08 -11.79 16.44
N SER A 41 -27.60 -10.62 16.84
CA SER A 41 -28.90 -10.50 17.50
C SER A 41 -29.55 -9.15 17.20
N ALA A 42 -30.87 -9.16 17.00
CA ALA A 42 -31.64 -7.93 16.78
C ALA A 42 -31.65 -7.00 18.01
N ARG A 43 -31.31 -7.52 19.20
CA ARG A 43 -31.22 -6.78 20.46
C ARG A 43 -29.80 -6.29 20.78
N ALA A 44 -28.79 -6.71 20.02
CA ALA A 44 -27.41 -6.29 20.23
C ALA A 44 -27.22 -4.81 19.90
N GLU A 45 -26.25 -4.15 20.52
CA GLU A 45 -25.91 -2.78 20.22
C GLU A 45 -25.57 -2.59 18.73
N ALA A 46 -26.03 -1.46 18.17
CA ALA A 46 -25.76 -1.10 16.79
C ALA A 46 -24.50 -0.22 16.74
N ILE A 47 -23.51 -0.68 15.98
CA ILE A 47 -22.27 0.06 15.69
C ILE A 47 -22.63 1.27 14.81
N ARG A 48 -23.33 1.02 13.70
CA ARG A 48 -23.91 2.07 12.84
C ARG A 48 -25.05 1.54 11.97
N VAL A 49 -25.67 2.44 11.22
CA VAL A 49 -26.66 2.09 10.18
C VAL A 49 -25.97 2.10 8.83
N LEU A 50 -26.04 0.98 8.12
CA LEU A 50 -25.69 0.86 6.71
C LEU A 50 -26.84 1.43 5.88
N ARG A 51 -26.52 2.21 4.85
CA ARG A 51 -27.48 2.76 3.88
C ARG A 51 -28.02 1.64 2.99
N LYS A 52 -29.13 1.86 2.31
CA LYS A 52 -29.64 0.96 1.26
C LYS A 52 -28.67 0.97 0.06
N ARG A 53 -28.42 -0.19 -0.56
CA ARG A 53 -27.42 -0.43 -1.62
C ARG A 53 -25.97 -0.17 -1.18
N GLU A 54 -25.71 -0.22 0.12
CA GLU A 54 -24.33 -0.20 0.62
C GLU A 54 -23.73 -1.60 0.45
N SER A 55 -22.55 -1.66 -0.16
CA SER A 55 -21.82 -2.91 -0.41
C SER A 55 -21.17 -3.39 0.89
N VAL A 56 -21.33 -4.68 1.16
CA VAL A 56 -20.68 -5.33 2.30
C VAL A 56 -20.13 -6.69 1.88
N SER A 57 -18.99 -7.07 2.43
CA SER A 57 -18.33 -8.32 2.09
C SER A 57 -18.37 -9.26 3.29
N GLN A 58 -18.85 -10.49 3.08
CA GLN A 58 -18.77 -11.50 4.12
C GLN A 58 -17.31 -11.86 4.36
N ILE A 59 -16.87 -11.72 5.61
CA ILE A 59 -15.45 -11.88 5.95
C ILE A 59 -15.01 -13.33 5.71
N ASN A 60 -15.75 -14.33 6.20
CA ASN A 60 -15.54 -15.76 5.90
C ASN A 60 -16.88 -16.47 5.66
N SER A 61 -16.89 -17.56 4.85
CA SER A 61 -18.11 -18.34 4.53
C SER A 61 -18.87 -18.85 5.76
N ASP A 62 -18.15 -19.12 6.84
CA ASP A 62 -18.69 -19.70 8.08
C ASP A 62 -19.20 -18.65 9.05
N SER A 63 -19.03 -17.35 8.73
CA SER A 63 -19.47 -16.25 9.59
C SER A 63 -20.96 -15.96 9.47
N VAL A 64 -21.79 -17.00 9.59
CA VAL A 64 -23.24 -16.94 9.58
C VAL A 64 -23.75 -17.49 10.92
N SER A 65 -24.57 -16.72 11.62
CA SER A 65 -25.13 -17.11 12.92
C SER A 65 -26.49 -16.49 13.15
N HIS A 66 -27.49 -17.30 13.54
CA HIS A 66 -28.85 -16.84 13.88
C HIS A 66 -29.52 -15.93 12.83
N GLY A 67 -29.25 -16.16 11.53
CA GLY A 67 -29.77 -15.30 10.45
C GLY A 67 -29.04 -13.97 10.30
N PHE A 68 -27.83 -13.86 10.84
CA PHE A 68 -26.91 -12.73 10.63
C PHE A 68 -25.64 -13.20 9.92
N ILE A 69 -25.02 -12.29 9.17
CA ILE A 69 -23.74 -12.48 8.50
C ILE A 69 -22.76 -11.47 9.09
N TRP A 70 -21.56 -11.91 9.45
CA TRP A 70 -20.46 -11.03 9.81
C TRP A 70 -19.83 -10.46 8.54
N VAL A 71 -19.86 -9.14 8.41
CA VAL A 71 -19.45 -8.45 7.20
C VAL A 71 -18.47 -7.33 7.52
N ASP A 72 -17.64 -7.00 6.54
CA ASP A 72 -16.94 -5.72 6.47
C ASP A 72 -17.82 -4.73 5.68
N ALA A 73 -18.01 -3.54 6.24
CA ALA A 73 -18.73 -2.43 5.63
C ALA A 73 -17.81 -1.19 5.55
N GLY A 74 -16.80 -1.26 4.68
CA GLY A 74 -15.89 -0.15 4.44
C GLY A 74 -14.97 0.15 5.64
N GLY A 75 -14.54 -0.91 6.34
CA GLY A 75 -13.66 -0.82 7.51
C GLY A 75 -14.36 -1.00 8.86
N ASP A 76 -15.69 -0.86 8.92
CA ASP A 76 -16.46 -1.25 10.10
C ASP A 76 -16.90 -2.71 9.98
N THR A 77 -16.51 -3.55 10.95
CA THR A 77 -16.89 -4.97 10.98
C THR A 77 -18.04 -5.20 11.94
N GLY A 78 -19.00 -6.05 11.55
CA GLY A 78 -20.20 -6.27 12.36
C GLY A 78 -21.16 -7.29 11.78
N TRP A 79 -22.17 -7.65 12.57
CA TRP A 79 -23.25 -8.55 12.18
C TRP A 79 -24.39 -7.78 11.52
N VAL A 80 -24.80 -8.24 10.34
CA VAL A 80 -25.96 -7.72 9.59
C VAL A 80 -26.97 -8.83 9.35
N ALA A 81 -28.26 -8.55 9.49
CA ALA A 81 -29.30 -9.55 9.27
C ALA A 81 -29.35 -9.97 7.78
N SER A 82 -29.18 -11.27 7.51
CA SER A 82 -29.03 -11.82 6.16
C SER A 82 -30.21 -11.52 5.22
N ARG A 83 -31.43 -11.45 5.77
CA ARG A 83 -32.66 -11.08 5.02
C ARG A 83 -32.62 -9.69 4.37
N HIS A 84 -31.73 -8.82 4.85
CA HIS A 84 -31.54 -7.48 4.29
C HIS A 84 -30.32 -7.39 3.37
N LEU A 85 -29.73 -8.54 3.04
CA LEU A 85 -28.59 -8.66 2.15
C LEU A 85 -29.03 -9.38 0.88
N ARG A 86 -28.71 -8.79 -0.26
CA ARG A 86 -28.82 -9.42 -1.58
C ARG A 86 -27.44 -9.87 -2.00
N ARG A 87 -27.28 -11.16 -2.28
CA ARG A 87 -26.04 -11.69 -2.83
C ARG A 87 -25.76 -11.04 -4.18
N VAL A 88 -24.55 -10.53 -4.36
CA VAL A 88 -24.06 -10.13 -5.68
C VAL A 88 -23.31 -11.33 -6.24
N THR A 89 -23.97 -12.09 -7.12
CA THR A 89 -23.28 -13.06 -7.98
C THR A 89 -22.58 -12.29 -9.07
N GLU A 90 -21.25 -12.42 -9.15
CA GLU A 90 -20.52 -12.04 -10.36
C GLU A 90 -21.21 -12.71 -11.56
N ALA A 91 -21.62 -11.92 -12.53
CA ALA A 91 -22.25 -12.44 -13.74
C ALA A 91 -21.22 -13.30 -14.50
N PRO A 92 -21.63 -14.41 -15.14
CA PRO A 92 -20.75 -15.16 -16.02
C PRO A 92 -20.28 -14.24 -17.16
N SER A 93 -18.97 -14.13 -17.30
CA SER A 93 -18.30 -13.55 -18.46
C SER A 93 -18.58 -14.39 -19.70
N GLU A 94 -19.64 -14.06 -20.43
CA GLU A 94 -19.86 -14.52 -21.80
C GLU A 94 -20.19 -13.33 -22.70
N LEU A 95 -19.13 -12.61 -23.08
CA LEU A 95 -18.93 -12.12 -24.45
C LEU A 95 -17.44 -12.25 -24.74
N ALA A 96 -17.08 -13.44 -25.19
CA ALA A 96 -15.77 -13.70 -25.77
C ALA A 96 -15.60 -12.85 -27.04
N ALA A 97 -14.37 -12.38 -27.23
CA ALA A 97 -13.79 -12.02 -28.51
C ALA A 97 -14.51 -10.92 -29.31
N SER A 98 -14.35 -9.68 -28.87
CA SER A 98 -13.94 -8.64 -29.82
C SER A 98 -12.62 -8.10 -29.33
N ALA A 99 -11.63 -8.09 -30.21
CA ALA A 99 -10.35 -7.44 -29.98
C ALA A 99 -10.63 -6.06 -29.37
N ILE A 100 -10.21 -5.87 -28.13
CA ILE A 100 -10.30 -4.56 -27.48
C ILE A 100 -9.25 -3.70 -28.19
N VAL A 101 -9.67 -3.09 -29.29
CA VAL A 101 -9.21 -1.76 -29.64
C VAL A 101 -9.34 -0.96 -28.36
N ALA A 102 -8.21 -0.45 -27.87
CA ALA A 102 -8.13 0.37 -26.66
C ALA A 102 -9.32 1.34 -26.60
N PRO A 103 -9.97 1.53 -25.43
CA PRO A 103 -11.01 2.54 -25.32
C PRO A 103 -10.40 3.88 -25.76
N PRO A 104 -11.19 4.76 -26.42
CA PRO A 104 -10.68 6.00 -26.99
C PRO A 104 -9.99 6.79 -25.88
N SER A 105 -8.69 7.04 -26.06
CA SER A 105 -7.75 7.70 -25.13
C SER A 105 -8.23 7.70 -23.68
N ALA A 106 -7.89 6.68 -22.89
CA ALA A 106 -8.01 6.82 -21.44
C ALA A 106 -7.36 8.17 -21.04
N GLN A 107 -8.10 9.02 -20.34
CA GLN A 107 -7.56 10.29 -19.85
C GLN A 107 -7.36 10.15 -18.34
N LEU A 108 -6.28 10.73 -17.81
CA LEU A 108 -5.98 10.69 -16.39
C LEU A 108 -7.17 11.15 -15.53
N ALA A 109 -7.87 12.19 -15.97
CA ALA A 109 -9.05 12.75 -15.28
C ALA A 109 -10.21 11.74 -15.16
N THR A 110 -10.32 10.82 -16.11
CA THR A 110 -11.36 9.77 -16.14
C THR A 110 -10.87 8.43 -15.58
N CYS A 111 -9.59 8.34 -15.19
CA CYS A 111 -9.03 7.11 -14.66
C CYS A 111 -9.64 6.80 -13.28
N PRO A 112 -10.34 5.66 -13.12
CA PRO A 112 -10.98 5.32 -11.84
C PRO A 112 -9.93 5.14 -10.74
N ILE A 113 -10.35 5.26 -9.47
CA ILE A 113 -9.45 5.16 -8.31
C ILE A 113 -8.73 3.80 -8.24
N VAL A 114 -9.36 2.76 -8.76
CA VAL A 114 -8.78 1.41 -8.86
C VAL A 114 -7.87 1.22 -10.07
N GLY A 115 -7.70 2.24 -10.91
CA GLY A 115 -6.91 2.15 -12.14
C GLY A 115 -7.48 1.14 -13.14
N THR A 116 -6.60 0.40 -13.81
CA THR A 116 -7.00 -0.71 -14.70
C THR A 116 -7.20 -2.05 -13.98
N ALA A 117 -7.03 -2.09 -12.66
CA ALA A 117 -7.14 -3.33 -11.90
C ALA A 117 -8.59 -3.81 -11.79
N GLN A 118 -8.77 -5.13 -11.70
CA GLN A 118 -10.07 -5.74 -11.45
C GLN A 118 -10.63 -5.28 -10.10
N PRO A 119 -11.86 -4.74 -10.02
CA PRO A 119 -12.47 -4.32 -8.76
C PRO A 119 -12.46 -5.43 -7.71
N GLY A 120 -12.07 -5.11 -6.48
CA GLY A 120 -11.98 -6.08 -5.38
C GLY A 120 -10.69 -6.91 -5.36
N SER A 121 -9.83 -6.80 -6.37
CA SER A 121 -8.48 -7.39 -6.33
C SER A 121 -7.55 -6.65 -5.36
N THR A 122 -6.44 -7.29 -5.00
CA THR A 122 -5.34 -6.67 -4.24
C THR A 122 -4.68 -5.53 -5.02
N ASP A 123 -4.61 -5.63 -6.35
CA ASP A 123 -4.12 -4.55 -7.23
C ASP A 123 -5.04 -3.33 -7.16
N ALA A 124 -6.37 -3.54 -7.19
CA ALA A 124 -7.33 -2.45 -7.03
C ALA A 124 -7.23 -1.78 -5.65
N LEU A 125 -6.96 -2.56 -4.60
CA LEU A 125 -6.68 -2.04 -3.26
C LEU A 125 -5.39 -1.20 -3.25
N SER A 126 -4.30 -1.72 -3.81
CA SER A 126 -3.01 -1.02 -3.91
C SER A 126 -3.15 0.30 -4.68
N ASN A 127 -3.77 0.28 -5.87
CA ASN A 127 -4.07 1.48 -6.66
C ASN A 127 -4.90 2.51 -5.88
N THR A 128 -5.90 2.04 -5.12
CA THR A 128 -6.74 2.93 -4.28
C THR A 128 -5.91 3.58 -3.17
N LEU A 129 -4.98 2.85 -2.55
CA LEU A 129 -4.12 3.35 -1.49
C LEU A 129 -3.06 4.33 -2.03
N LYS A 130 -2.46 4.05 -3.20
CA LYS A 130 -1.55 4.97 -3.90
C LYS A 130 -2.19 6.33 -4.18
N ARG A 131 -3.50 6.37 -4.46
CA ARG A 131 -4.26 7.62 -4.68
C ARG A 131 -4.89 8.21 -3.42
N ARG A 132 -4.69 7.60 -2.24
CA ARG A 132 -5.30 8.04 -0.99
C ARG A 132 -4.50 9.19 -0.38
N ILE A 133 -5.10 10.38 -0.37
CA ILE A 133 -4.56 11.52 0.38
C ILE A 133 -4.80 11.27 1.88
N PRO A 134 -3.76 11.26 2.73
CA PRO A 134 -3.93 11.09 4.16
C PRO A 134 -4.67 12.31 4.74
N PRO A 135 -5.57 12.14 5.72
CA PRO A 135 -6.29 13.26 6.33
C PRO A 135 -5.33 14.35 6.82
N PRO A 136 -5.73 15.64 6.76
CA PRO A 136 -4.92 16.71 7.34
C PRO A 136 -4.77 16.48 8.85
N GLY A 137 -3.59 16.79 9.38
CA GLY A 137 -3.26 16.52 10.77
C GLY A 137 -1.76 16.59 11.03
N PRO A 138 -1.33 16.36 12.28
CA PRO A 138 0.07 16.33 12.65
C PRO A 138 0.81 15.26 11.84
N THR A 139 2.02 15.59 11.41
CA THR A 139 2.94 14.67 10.74
C THR A 139 3.85 14.01 11.75
N LYS A 140 4.06 12.70 11.64
CA LYS A 140 5.16 12.04 12.34
C LYS A 140 6.44 12.21 11.52
N THR A 141 7.49 12.70 12.17
CA THR A 141 8.82 12.79 11.55
C THR A 141 9.45 11.41 11.55
N LEU A 142 9.82 10.89 10.39
CA LEU A 142 10.57 9.66 10.25
C LEU A 142 12.01 9.94 9.83
N THR A 143 12.89 9.02 10.21
CA THR A 143 14.29 8.95 9.80
C THR A 143 14.52 7.73 8.91
N PHE A 144 15.65 7.67 8.19
CA PHE A 144 16.01 6.48 7.42
C PHE A 144 16.18 5.23 8.29
N ALA A 145 16.60 5.40 9.55
CA ALA A 145 16.63 4.32 10.54
C ALA A 145 15.22 3.78 10.84
N ASP A 146 14.21 4.66 10.96
CA ASP A 146 12.82 4.22 11.12
C ASP A 146 12.35 3.40 9.90
N PHE A 147 12.69 3.82 8.67
CA PHE A 147 12.37 3.04 7.46
C PHE A 147 13.04 1.67 7.43
N ALA A 148 14.25 1.56 8.00
CA ALA A 148 14.97 0.29 8.09
C ALA A 148 14.29 -0.64 9.11
N THR A 149 13.88 -0.10 10.26
CA THR A 149 13.07 -0.85 11.22
C THR A 149 11.73 -1.27 10.63
N LEU A 150 11.04 -0.39 9.90
CA LEU A 150 9.78 -0.73 9.24
C LEU A 150 9.91 -1.89 8.25
N GLN A 151 11.00 -1.89 7.46
CA GLN A 151 11.26 -2.98 6.53
C GLN A 151 11.45 -4.32 7.27
N GLN A 152 12.24 -4.32 8.35
CA GLN A 152 12.46 -5.51 9.19
C GLN A 152 11.15 -5.98 9.84
N ASP A 153 10.35 -5.05 10.36
CA ASP A 153 9.05 -5.35 10.98
C ASP A 153 8.12 -6.05 9.99
N VAL A 154 8.04 -5.59 8.74
CA VAL A 154 7.17 -6.23 7.73
C VAL A 154 7.68 -7.62 7.34
N GLU A 155 8.98 -7.77 7.15
CA GLU A 155 9.60 -9.09 6.92
C GLU A 155 9.27 -10.06 8.06
N GLN A 156 9.34 -9.60 9.31
CA GLN A 156 8.97 -10.38 10.49
C GLN A 156 7.46 -10.68 10.55
N VAL A 157 6.60 -9.68 10.30
CA VAL A 157 5.15 -9.81 10.34
C VAL A 157 4.69 -10.87 9.33
N PHE A 158 5.26 -10.91 8.13
CA PHE A 158 4.87 -11.88 7.10
C PHE A 158 5.75 -13.11 7.01
N GLY A 159 6.86 -13.17 7.76
CA GLY A 159 7.80 -14.29 7.74
C GLY A 159 8.45 -14.46 6.36
N ILE A 160 8.87 -13.36 5.73
CA ILE A 160 9.45 -13.36 4.39
C ILE A 160 10.83 -12.69 4.36
N ASP A 161 11.60 -12.99 3.32
CA ASP A 161 12.69 -12.13 2.85
C ASP A 161 12.19 -11.30 1.67
N ALA A 162 12.02 -9.98 1.85
CA ALA A 162 11.50 -9.08 0.83
C ALA A 162 12.47 -8.84 -0.34
N ARG A 163 13.72 -9.31 -0.24
CA ARG A 163 14.64 -9.37 -1.38
C ARG A 163 14.29 -10.52 -2.31
N GLN A 164 13.60 -11.55 -1.83
CA GLN A 164 13.27 -12.75 -2.60
C GLN A 164 11.78 -12.90 -2.91
N HIS A 165 10.91 -12.34 -2.07
CA HIS A 165 9.48 -12.57 -2.13
C HIS A 165 8.70 -11.26 -2.17
N LYS A 166 7.93 -11.07 -3.25
CA LYS A 166 6.92 -10.02 -3.31
C LYS A 166 5.71 -10.45 -2.48
N LEU A 167 5.06 -9.47 -1.85
CA LEU A 167 3.80 -9.72 -1.16
C LEU A 167 2.62 -9.41 -2.11
N ASN A 168 1.46 -10.00 -1.81
CA ASN A 168 0.21 -9.66 -2.47
C ASN A 168 -0.87 -9.48 -1.42
N LEU A 169 -0.94 -8.27 -0.87
CA LEU A 169 -1.64 -8.00 0.39
C LEU A 169 -3.11 -7.70 0.15
N ASN A 170 -3.99 -8.53 0.72
CA ASN A 170 -5.40 -8.21 0.85
C ASN A 170 -5.66 -7.26 2.04
N THR A 171 -6.91 -6.82 2.19
CA THR A 171 -7.32 -5.88 3.26
C THR A 171 -6.91 -6.36 4.65
N SER A 172 -7.20 -7.62 5.01
CA SER A 172 -6.88 -8.18 6.33
C SER A 172 -5.37 -8.17 6.60
N GLN A 173 -4.58 -8.49 5.58
CA GLN A 173 -3.12 -8.46 5.69
C GLN A 173 -2.59 -7.02 5.80
N ARG A 174 -3.11 -6.06 5.03
CA ARG A 174 -2.73 -4.64 5.17
C ARG A 174 -3.10 -4.04 6.52
N LEU A 175 -4.16 -4.51 7.19
CA LEU A 175 -4.46 -4.09 8.56
C LEU A 175 -3.32 -4.40 9.56
N ARG A 176 -2.49 -5.42 9.27
CA ARG A 176 -1.33 -5.78 10.10
C ARG A 176 -0.20 -4.74 9.98
N LEU A 177 -0.24 -3.87 8.97
CA LEU A 177 0.71 -2.78 8.76
C LEU A 177 0.32 -1.49 9.48
N ARG A 178 -0.77 -1.46 10.25
CA ARG A 178 -1.28 -0.23 10.90
C ARG A 178 -0.73 0.03 12.31
N SER A 179 0.05 -0.90 12.86
CA SER A 179 0.58 -0.84 14.22
C SER A 179 2.03 -1.34 14.30
N LEU A 180 2.89 -0.77 13.47
CA LEU A 180 4.32 -1.11 13.38
C LEU A 180 5.10 -0.33 14.44
N GLN A 181 6.17 -0.93 14.97
CA GLN A 181 6.96 -0.34 16.04
C GLN A 181 8.26 0.20 15.48
N ILE A 182 8.51 1.48 15.66
CA ILE A 182 9.75 2.15 15.26
C ILE A 182 10.39 2.84 16.47
N PRO A 183 11.69 3.17 16.42
CA PRO A 183 12.35 3.92 17.50
C PRO A 183 11.60 5.18 17.92
N SER A 184 10.96 5.87 16.96
CA SER A 184 10.18 7.09 17.18
C SER A 184 8.72 6.87 17.62
N GLY A 185 8.28 5.61 17.84
CA GLY A 185 6.96 5.27 18.39
C GLY A 185 6.18 4.26 17.54
N THR A 186 4.85 4.31 17.60
CA THR A 186 3.98 3.47 16.75
C THR A 186 3.55 4.23 15.50
N ILE A 187 3.67 3.59 14.34
CA ILE A 187 3.29 4.12 13.02
C ILE A 187 2.49 3.06 12.26
N GLY A 188 1.68 3.49 11.30
CA GLY A 188 0.98 2.59 10.40
C GLY A 188 0.97 3.04 8.95
N GLU A 189 0.84 2.07 8.04
CA GLU A 189 0.46 2.36 6.66
C GLU A 189 -0.83 3.21 6.64
N GLY A 190 -0.79 4.29 5.86
CA GLY A 190 -1.87 5.27 5.79
C GLY A 190 -1.68 6.49 6.69
N ASP A 191 -0.70 6.48 7.61
CA ASP A 191 -0.37 7.62 8.46
C ASP A 191 0.29 8.74 7.64
N ARG A 192 0.07 9.98 8.08
CA ARG A 192 0.72 11.17 7.52
C ARG A 192 2.11 11.35 8.14
N VAL A 193 3.13 11.27 7.31
CA VAL A 193 4.55 11.31 7.74
C VAL A 193 5.31 12.42 7.02
N ARG A 194 6.47 12.79 7.58
CA ARG A 194 7.45 13.64 6.93
C ARG A 194 8.85 13.05 7.04
N LEU A 195 9.67 13.24 6.01
CA LEU A 195 11.06 12.79 5.93
C LEU A 195 11.91 13.90 5.31
N ALA A 196 13.01 14.26 5.98
CA ALA A 196 14.02 15.13 5.37
C ALA A 196 15.13 14.27 4.76
N GLY A 197 15.66 14.70 3.61
CA GLY A 197 16.74 14.01 2.92
C GLY A 197 17.14 14.70 1.63
N TYR A 198 17.99 14.05 0.84
CA TYR A 198 18.48 14.54 -0.44
C TYR A 198 17.96 13.67 -1.58
N ILE A 199 17.61 14.30 -2.70
CA ILE A 199 17.36 13.56 -3.94
C ILE A 199 18.71 13.03 -4.43
N VAL A 200 18.79 11.73 -4.70
CA VAL A 200 20.00 11.04 -5.16
C VAL A 200 19.71 10.13 -6.34
N ASN A 201 20.76 9.69 -7.04
CA ASN A 201 20.68 8.72 -8.13
C ASN A 201 20.02 7.40 -7.63
N PRO A 202 19.01 6.82 -8.31
CA PRO A 202 18.47 7.17 -9.63
C PRO A 202 17.78 8.52 -9.73
N THR A 203 18.20 9.29 -10.74
CA THR A 203 17.63 10.61 -11.06
C THR A 203 16.10 10.52 -11.20
N PRO A 204 15.35 11.50 -10.67
CA PRO A 204 13.90 11.53 -10.75
C PRO A 204 13.38 11.35 -12.18
N HIS A 205 12.36 10.53 -12.33
CA HIS A 205 11.73 10.24 -13.61
C HIS A 205 10.25 9.93 -13.45
N ALA A 206 9.51 9.98 -14.55
CA ALA A 206 8.13 9.53 -14.59
C ALA A 206 8.08 8.00 -14.75
N ASN A 207 7.18 7.36 -14.00
CA ASN A 207 6.86 5.95 -14.19
C ASN A 207 6.27 5.70 -15.59
N THR A 208 6.28 4.44 -16.03
CA THR A 208 5.97 4.07 -17.41
C THR A 208 4.71 3.21 -17.51
N GLY A 209 3.54 3.83 -17.40
CA GLY A 209 2.28 3.16 -17.72
C GLY A 209 1.75 2.25 -16.61
N GLU A 210 1.60 2.81 -15.40
CA GLU A 210 1.10 2.04 -14.26
C GLU A 210 -0.42 1.86 -14.26
N SER A 211 -0.87 0.76 -13.66
CA SER A 211 -2.31 0.47 -13.52
C SER A 211 -3.06 1.60 -12.84
N VAL A 212 -2.50 2.19 -11.78
CA VAL A 212 -3.10 3.30 -11.01
C VAL A 212 -3.38 4.54 -11.87
N ASN A 213 -2.61 4.72 -12.95
CA ASN A 213 -2.72 5.79 -13.93
C ASN A 213 -3.26 5.31 -15.28
N CYS A 214 -4.00 4.19 -15.26
CA CYS A 214 -4.68 3.61 -16.43
C CYS A 214 -3.76 3.21 -17.58
N GLY A 215 -2.49 2.90 -17.29
CA GLY A 215 -1.51 2.53 -18.31
C GLY A 215 -1.10 3.70 -19.22
N LEU A 216 -1.43 4.94 -18.84
CA LEU A 216 -1.04 6.10 -19.61
C LEU A 216 0.45 6.36 -19.50
N HIS A 217 1.04 6.89 -20.56
CA HIS A 217 2.46 7.21 -20.62
C HIS A 217 2.69 8.73 -20.52
N GLY A 218 3.94 9.11 -20.31
CA GLY A 218 4.34 10.51 -20.28
C GLY A 218 4.35 11.11 -18.87
N PRO A 219 5.18 12.13 -18.65
CA PRO A 219 5.34 12.75 -17.34
C PRO A 219 4.04 13.36 -16.81
N GLU A 220 3.18 13.87 -17.67
CA GLU A 220 1.88 14.44 -17.32
C GLU A 220 0.88 13.42 -16.75
N ASN A 221 1.05 12.14 -17.07
CA ASN A 221 0.11 11.09 -16.70
C ASN A 221 0.62 10.13 -15.63
N ASN A 222 1.89 10.20 -15.23
CA ASN A 222 2.50 9.22 -14.34
C ASN A 222 3.07 9.86 -13.08
N ASP A 223 3.19 9.01 -12.07
CA ASP A 223 3.85 9.32 -10.81
C ASP A 223 5.32 9.65 -11.11
N PHE A 224 5.87 10.64 -10.42
CA PHE A 224 7.31 10.85 -10.44
C PHE A 224 7.94 10.03 -9.33
N HIS A 225 8.75 9.08 -9.73
CA HIS A 225 9.56 8.25 -8.85
C HIS A 225 10.81 9.03 -8.45
N ILE A 226 10.93 9.35 -7.16
CA ILE A 226 12.01 10.16 -6.61
C ILE A 226 12.72 9.33 -5.54
N THR A 227 14.02 9.13 -5.70
CA THR A 227 14.84 8.47 -4.71
C THR A 227 15.39 9.50 -3.73
N VAL A 228 15.15 9.29 -2.44
CA VAL A 228 15.61 10.17 -1.36
C VAL A 228 16.48 9.39 -0.38
N ALA A 229 17.63 9.95 0.00
CA ALA A 229 18.59 9.35 0.93
C ALA A 229 19.06 10.36 2.01
N ASP A 230 19.75 9.87 3.03
CA ASP A 230 20.16 10.66 4.20
C ASP A 230 21.27 11.66 3.87
N HIS A 231 22.19 11.27 2.98
CA HIS A 231 23.28 12.11 2.52
C HIS A 231 23.21 12.34 1.01
N SER A 232 23.67 13.51 0.56
CA SER A 232 23.62 13.91 -0.85
C SER A 232 24.54 13.11 -1.77
N ASN A 233 25.50 12.37 -1.21
CA ASN A 233 26.43 11.49 -1.92
C ASN A 233 26.05 10.00 -1.79
N ASP A 234 24.95 9.68 -1.13
CA ASP A 234 24.39 8.33 -1.12
C ASP A 234 23.82 7.97 -2.50
N THR A 235 23.44 6.71 -2.68
CA THR A 235 22.73 6.22 -3.86
C THR A 235 21.38 5.65 -3.45
N GLY A 236 20.57 5.26 -4.44
CA GLY A 236 19.27 4.66 -4.17
C GLY A 236 19.33 3.38 -3.36
N PHE A 237 20.45 2.65 -3.37
CA PHE A 237 20.61 1.48 -2.52
C PHE A 237 20.52 1.81 -1.01
N GLN A 238 20.90 3.03 -0.62
CA GLN A 238 20.76 3.57 0.74
C GLN A 238 19.53 4.46 0.92
N GLY A 239 18.69 4.59 -0.12
CA GLY A 239 17.53 5.46 -0.12
C GLY A 239 16.21 4.74 0.05
N VAL A 240 15.16 5.55 0.11
CA VAL A 240 13.76 5.15 -0.03
C VAL A 240 13.15 5.87 -1.23
N VAL A 241 11.99 5.39 -1.67
CA VAL A 241 11.24 6.01 -2.76
C VAL A 241 10.16 6.90 -2.18
N VAL A 242 9.93 8.03 -2.84
CA VAL A 242 8.78 8.91 -2.60
C VAL A 242 8.17 9.27 -3.94
N GLU A 243 6.84 9.38 -4.03
CA GLU A 243 6.18 9.55 -5.32
C GLU A 243 5.20 10.75 -5.36
N MET A 244 5.39 11.62 -6.36
CA MET A 244 4.43 12.67 -6.71
C MET A 244 3.44 12.13 -7.73
N ILE A 245 2.19 11.90 -7.32
CA ILE A 245 1.13 11.48 -8.24
C ILE A 245 0.76 12.61 -9.21
N PRO A 246 0.28 12.31 -10.43
CA PRO A 246 -0.07 13.33 -11.42
C PRO A 246 -1.44 13.98 -11.13
N GLN A 247 -2.29 13.39 -10.29
CA GLN A 247 -3.59 13.96 -9.97
C GLN A 247 -3.45 15.18 -9.06
N GLY A 248 -3.69 16.37 -9.62
CA GLY A 248 -3.59 17.63 -8.89
C GLY A 248 -2.15 18.05 -8.60
N ARG A 249 -1.16 17.49 -9.31
CA ARG A 249 0.23 17.88 -9.19
C ARG A 249 0.41 19.34 -9.62
N PRO A 250 0.99 20.22 -8.77
CA PRO A 250 1.28 21.60 -9.15
C PRO A 250 2.25 21.68 -10.33
N ASP A 251 2.21 22.77 -11.10
CA ASP A 251 3.04 22.94 -12.30
C ASP A 251 4.54 23.05 -11.93
N GLY A 252 4.85 23.64 -10.78
CA GLY A 252 6.21 23.69 -10.24
C GLY A 252 6.73 22.35 -9.72
N TRP A 253 5.87 21.33 -9.56
CA TRP A 253 6.28 19.96 -9.26
C TRP A 253 6.54 19.20 -10.56
N ASN A 254 7.64 19.59 -11.24
CA ASN A 254 8.07 19.03 -12.53
C ASN A 254 9.48 18.41 -12.43
N LEU A 255 9.84 17.56 -13.40
CA LEU A 255 11.14 16.87 -13.42
C LEU A 255 12.32 17.84 -13.46
N GLN A 256 12.19 18.98 -14.15
CA GLN A 256 13.26 19.99 -14.22
C GLN A 256 13.58 20.56 -12.82
N SER A 257 12.56 20.91 -12.04
CA SER A 257 12.73 21.37 -10.66
C SER A 257 13.35 20.28 -9.78
N LEU A 258 12.92 19.03 -9.92
CA LEU A 258 13.50 17.91 -9.16
C LEU A 258 14.97 17.65 -9.53
N HIS A 259 15.33 17.70 -10.81
CA HIS A 259 16.72 17.59 -11.28
C HIS A 259 17.57 18.75 -10.77
N GLN A 260 17.03 19.96 -10.69
CA GLN A 260 17.75 21.10 -10.08
C GLN A 260 18.04 20.86 -8.60
N LEU A 261 17.08 20.33 -7.84
CA LEU A 261 17.26 20.01 -6.42
C LEU A 261 18.30 18.90 -6.22
N GLU A 262 18.28 17.85 -7.04
CA GLU A 262 19.30 16.79 -7.06
C GLU A 262 20.70 17.36 -7.36
N ASN A 263 20.85 18.11 -8.46
CA ASN A 263 22.13 18.67 -8.90
C ASN A 263 22.71 19.68 -7.90
N ASN A 264 21.86 20.42 -7.20
CA ASN A 264 22.27 21.38 -6.19
C ASN A 264 22.48 20.74 -4.82
N HIS A 265 22.29 19.43 -4.67
CA HIS A 265 22.30 18.72 -3.40
C HIS A 265 21.45 19.43 -2.34
N THR A 266 20.26 19.87 -2.74
CA THR A 266 19.37 20.63 -1.86
C THR A 266 18.65 19.68 -0.92
N LEU A 267 18.69 19.97 0.38
CA LEU A 267 17.94 19.23 1.38
C LEU A 267 16.44 19.53 1.20
N VAL A 268 15.64 18.47 1.12
CA VAL A 268 14.18 18.54 0.94
C VAL A 268 13.46 17.94 2.14
N LEU A 269 12.24 18.40 2.40
CA LEU A 269 11.30 17.80 3.35
C LEU A 269 10.08 17.33 2.59
N VAL A 270 9.89 16.01 2.57
CA VAL A 270 8.80 15.34 1.87
C VAL A 270 7.72 15.00 2.89
N VAL A 271 6.47 15.34 2.59
CA VAL A 271 5.31 15.06 3.45
C VAL A 271 4.25 14.32 2.67
N GLY A 272 3.75 13.20 3.20
CA GLY A 272 2.74 12.40 2.52
C GLY A 272 2.24 11.22 3.34
N GLN A 273 1.64 10.26 2.66
CA GLN A 273 1.19 9.02 3.28
C GLN A 273 2.33 8.00 3.32
N LEU A 274 2.53 7.34 4.47
CA LEU A 274 3.35 6.14 4.54
C LEU A 274 2.61 4.98 3.84
N PHE A 275 3.23 4.38 2.83
CA PHE A 275 2.65 3.31 2.03
C PHE A 275 3.66 2.18 1.85
N TYR A 276 3.21 0.92 1.91
CA TYR A 276 4.04 -0.24 1.61
C TYR A 276 3.74 -0.74 0.20
N ASP A 277 4.77 -0.68 -0.66
CA ASP A 277 4.70 -1.07 -2.05
C ASP A 277 5.08 -2.55 -2.24
N GLU A 278 4.07 -3.40 -2.12
CA GLU A 278 4.21 -4.86 -2.13
C GLU A 278 4.57 -5.43 -3.52
N LYS A 279 4.51 -4.62 -4.58
CA LYS A 279 4.73 -5.05 -5.97
C LYS A 279 6.20 -5.16 -6.36
N HIS A 280 7.09 -4.83 -5.43
CA HIS A 280 8.53 -4.79 -5.65
C HIS A 280 9.31 -5.68 -4.69
N LEU A 281 10.59 -5.85 -4.98
CA LEU A 281 11.56 -6.48 -4.10
C LEU A 281 12.51 -5.40 -3.56
N VAL A 282 13.02 -5.60 -2.35
CA VAL A 282 14.12 -4.78 -1.82
C VAL A 282 15.34 -4.94 -2.73
N ASN A 283 16.00 -3.81 -3.04
CA ASN A 283 17.17 -3.72 -3.91
C ASN A 283 18.18 -2.77 -3.27
N ASP A 284 18.89 -3.28 -2.28
CA ASP A 284 19.73 -2.56 -1.34
C ASP A 284 21.23 -2.86 -1.48
N ASP A 285 21.60 -3.79 -2.37
CA ASP A 285 22.97 -4.21 -2.58
C ASP A 285 23.49 -3.78 -3.97
N PRO A 286 24.40 -2.79 -4.04
CA PRO A 286 24.98 -2.35 -5.31
C PRO A 286 25.86 -3.40 -5.99
N SER A 287 26.32 -4.43 -5.27
CA SER A 287 27.11 -5.53 -5.84
C SER A 287 26.24 -6.57 -6.55
N ILE A 288 24.93 -6.61 -6.24
CA ILE A 288 23.96 -7.54 -6.83
C ILE A 288 22.67 -6.77 -7.20
N PRO A 289 22.74 -5.80 -8.12
CA PRO A 289 21.59 -4.97 -8.46
C PRO A 289 20.48 -5.80 -9.10
N ARG A 290 19.25 -5.60 -8.65
CA ARG A 290 18.07 -6.30 -9.17
C ARG A 290 17.44 -5.54 -10.32
N SER A 291 17.67 -6.02 -11.55
CA SER A 291 17.08 -5.42 -12.76
C SER A 291 15.55 -5.33 -12.67
N GLY A 292 14.99 -4.19 -13.05
CA GLY A 292 13.55 -3.91 -12.98
C GLY A 292 13.00 -3.69 -11.57
N GLN A 293 13.85 -3.57 -10.53
CA GLN A 293 13.45 -3.18 -9.18
C GLN A 293 14.07 -1.82 -8.83
N PRO A 294 13.31 -0.86 -8.30
CA PRO A 294 13.85 0.41 -7.81
C PRO A 294 14.96 0.16 -6.78
N GLN A 295 16.06 0.91 -6.87
CA GLN A 295 17.10 0.89 -5.84
C GLN A 295 16.51 1.51 -4.55
N ARG A 296 16.40 0.71 -3.50
CA ARG A 296 15.90 1.11 -2.17
C ARG A 296 16.11 0.00 -1.15
N PHE A 297 16.40 0.39 0.09
CA PHE A 297 16.51 -0.55 1.20
C PHE A 297 15.17 -0.87 1.88
N SER A 298 14.14 -0.09 1.60
CA SER A 298 12.80 -0.27 2.16
C SER A 298 11.74 -0.23 1.06
N LEU A 299 10.74 -1.10 1.16
CA LEU A 299 9.52 -1.07 0.34
C LEU A 299 8.47 -0.13 0.93
N PHE A 300 8.72 0.47 2.08
CA PHE A 300 7.95 1.63 2.51
C PHE A 300 8.38 2.87 1.74
N GLU A 301 7.39 3.61 1.28
CA GLU A 301 7.53 4.85 0.54
C GLU A 301 6.61 5.94 1.12
N ILE A 302 6.88 7.19 0.73
CA ILE A 302 5.94 8.29 0.93
C ILE A 302 5.15 8.49 -0.37
N HIS A 303 3.93 7.93 -0.41
CA HIS A 303 3.06 7.93 -1.58
C HIS A 303 1.58 8.00 -1.15
N PRO A 304 0.82 9.03 -1.56
CA PRO A 304 1.25 10.16 -2.38
C PRO A 304 1.93 11.24 -1.54
N ILE A 305 2.84 11.99 -2.16
CA ILE A 305 3.36 13.25 -1.60
C ILE A 305 2.24 14.30 -1.61
N THR A 306 2.09 15.01 -0.49
CA THR A 306 1.10 16.08 -0.26
C THR A 306 1.73 17.45 0.01
N ALA A 307 2.99 17.48 0.42
CA ALA A 307 3.80 18.70 0.42
C ALA A 307 5.26 18.32 0.17
N PHE A 308 5.96 19.19 -0.57
CA PHE A 308 7.36 19.05 -0.88
C PHE A 308 8.02 20.38 -0.58
N MET A 309 8.96 20.40 0.36
CA MET A 309 9.59 21.62 0.85
C MET A 309 11.08 21.59 0.56
N ILE A 310 11.66 22.78 0.45
CA ILE A 310 13.06 23.04 0.13
C ILE A 310 13.68 23.77 1.31
N CYS A 311 14.87 23.35 1.73
CA CYS A 311 15.63 24.03 2.77
C CYS A 311 16.26 25.32 2.23
N GLN A 312 16.04 26.45 2.92
CA GLN A 312 16.60 27.76 2.53
C GLN A 312 17.87 28.15 3.30
N THR A 313 18.27 27.39 4.31
CA THR A 313 19.36 27.74 5.24
C THR A 313 20.65 26.98 4.95
N GLY A 314 21.00 26.78 3.67
CA GLY A 314 22.21 26.04 3.29
C GLY A 314 22.22 24.60 3.83
N ASN A 315 21.08 23.92 3.70
CA ASN A 315 20.86 22.54 4.16
C ASN A 315 20.96 22.34 5.69
N GLN A 316 20.75 23.38 6.50
CA GLN A 316 20.74 23.30 7.97
C GLN A 316 19.32 23.21 8.56
N CYS A 317 18.33 22.79 7.77
CA CYS A 317 16.94 22.73 8.23
C CYS A 317 16.70 21.48 9.10
N ASP A 318 16.01 21.64 10.21
CA ASP A 318 15.53 20.52 11.04
C ASP A 318 14.16 20.07 10.51
N ALA A 319 14.00 18.77 10.26
CA ALA A 319 12.72 18.18 9.85
C ALA A 319 11.58 18.45 10.86
N ASN A 320 11.92 18.71 12.12
CA ASN A 320 10.98 19.01 13.19
C ASN A 320 10.57 20.48 13.27
N ASP A 321 11.40 21.40 12.75
CA ASP A 321 11.17 22.84 12.79
C ASP A 321 10.73 23.36 11.40
N PRO A 322 9.50 23.91 11.25
CA PRO A 322 9.05 24.45 9.97
C PRO A 322 9.80 25.70 9.50
N SER A 323 10.55 26.41 10.37
CA SER A 323 11.06 27.76 10.10
C SER A 323 12.03 27.88 8.92
N GLY A 324 12.79 26.82 8.62
CA GLY A 324 13.78 26.79 7.53
C GLY A 324 13.23 26.31 6.17
N TRP A 325 11.98 25.87 6.11
CA TRP A 325 11.40 25.20 4.95
C TRP A 325 10.47 26.11 4.15
N THR A 326 10.68 26.15 2.84
CA THR A 326 9.74 26.79 1.90
C THR A 326 9.14 25.75 0.96
N PRO A 327 7.85 25.84 0.61
CA PRO A 327 7.28 24.94 -0.39
C PRO A 327 8.04 25.02 -1.73
N LEU A 328 8.27 23.87 -2.38
CA LEU A 328 8.58 23.85 -3.80
C LEU A 328 7.43 24.57 -4.52
N PRO A 329 7.71 25.61 -5.34
CA PRO A 329 6.69 26.45 -5.92
C PRO A 329 5.58 25.65 -6.60
N LEU A 330 4.36 26.19 -6.52
CA LEU A 330 3.19 25.67 -7.23
C LEU A 330 3.28 25.99 -8.72
#